data_AF-A0A2V5WWD9-F1
#
_entry.id   AF-A0A2V5WWD9-F1
#
_cell.length_a   1.000
_cell.length_b   1.000
_cell.length_c   1.000
_cell.angle_alpha   90.00
_cell.angle_beta   90.00
_cell.angle_gamma   90.00
#
_symmetry.space_group_name_H-M   'P 1'
#
loop_
_entity.id
_entity.type
_entity.pdbx_description
1 polymer ?
#
loop_
_entity_poly.entity_id
_entity_poly.type
_entity_poly.pdbx_seq_one_letter_code
_entity_poly.pdbx_strand_id
1 'polypeptide(L)'
;MSNEPPDRKDDELASNDDAIVGRAFRRSLVVLLLVGAVVAGTSFLLERKQSAPQPQVSELDTPPSRQLPLDRIPVARFTDITKEAGIAFVHNNGAYGDKLLPETMGGGVAFFDFDNDGAADLLFINSTYWPGHVPAGKKNTTAALYHNDGQGHFTDVTAGSGLELSCYGMGVAVGDYDNDGLEDLFLTAVGGNHLFHNEGNGKFREMTTPAGVGGSTNDWSTCAA
;
A
#
# COMPACT_ATOMS: atom_id res chain seq x y z
N MET A 1 -129.25 -0.72 27.92
CA MET A 1 -128.39 -0.62 26.73
C MET A 1 -127.07 -0.07 27.24
N SER A 2 -126.04 -0.90 27.33
CA SER A 2 -124.85 -0.61 28.15
C SER A 2 -123.66 -1.36 27.56
N ASN A 3 -122.56 -0.67 27.22
CA ASN A 3 -121.37 -1.32 26.63
C ASN A 3 -120.09 -0.46 26.78
N GLU A 4 -119.30 -0.73 27.82
CA GLU A 4 -117.95 -0.21 28.14
C GLU A 4 -117.50 -0.83 29.49
N PRO A 5 -116.24 -0.67 30.00
CA PRO A 5 -114.96 -0.32 29.35
C PRO A 5 -114.02 -1.57 29.49
N PRO A 6 -112.83 -1.69 30.16
CA PRO A 6 -111.82 -0.76 30.72
C PRO A 6 -110.36 -1.06 30.26
N ASP A 7 -109.37 -0.71 31.10
CA ASP A 7 -107.90 -0.66 30.89
C ASP A 7 -107.11 -1.73 31.72
N ARG A 8 -105.89 -2.13 31.29
CA ARG A 8 -104.66 -2.26 32.15
C ARG A 8 -103.36 -2.83 31.53
N LYS A 9 -102.24 -2.21 31.96
CA LYS A 9 -100.89 -2.74 32.38
C LYS A 9 -99.81 -3.26 31.42
N ASP A 10 -98.68 -2.54 31.44
CA ASP A 10 -97.28 -2.90 31.82
C ASP A 10 -96.81 -4.38 31.83
N ASP A 11 -95.60 -4.63 31.29
CA ASP A 11 -94.83 -5.89 31.36
C ASP A 11 -93.35 -5.66 31.75
N GLU A 12 -92.76 -6.60 32.52
CA GLU A 12 -91.34 -6.63 32.89
C GLU A 12 -90.54 -7.61 32.01
N LEU A 13 -89.28 -7.28 31.67
CA LEU A 13 -88.37 -8.20 30.94
C LEU A 13 -87.32 -8.81 31.88
N ALA A 14 -87.39 -10.13 32.07
CA ALA A 14 -86.58 -10.86 33.05
C ALA A 14 -85.22 -11.35 32.50
N SER A 15 -84.18 -11.08 33.30
CA SER A 15 -82.78 -11.54 33.22
C SER A 15 -82.55 -12.97 32.70
N ASN A 16 -81.50 -13.15 31.87
CA ASN A 16 -80.86 -14.46 31.63
C ASN A 16 -79.39 -14.44 31.09
N ASP A 17 -78.74 -13.28 30.91
CA ASP A 17 -77.45 -13.18 30.19
C ASP A 17 -76.20 -13.67 30.95
N ASP A 18 -76.14 -13.50 32.28
CA ASP A 18 -74.89 -13.61 33.07
C ASP A 18 -74.17 -14.97 32.92
N ALA A 19 -74.94 -16.06 32.78
CA ALA A 19 -74.41 -17.42 32.65
C ALA A 19 -73.61 -17.64 31.35
N ILE A 20 -73.90 -16.86 30.30
CA ILE A 20 -73.22 -16.93 29.00
C ILE A 20 -71.89 -16.18 29.09
N VAL A 21 -71.92 -14.94 29.61
CA VAL A 21 -70.73 -14.09 29.82
C VAL A 21 -69.68 -14.81 30.67
N GLY A 22 -70.10 -15.41 31.80
CA GLY A 22 -69.22 -16.15 32.70
C GLY A 22 -68.62 -17.45 32.12
N ARG A 23 -69.11 -17.95 30.98
CA ARG A 23 -68.48 -19.05 30.21
C ARG A 23 -67.59 -18.53 29.09
N ALA A 24 -68.00 -17.46 28.39
CA ALA A 24 -67.19 -16.80 27.37
C ALA A 24 -65.87 -16.29 27.96
N PHE A 25 -65.91 -15.56 29.09
CA PHE A 25 -64.71 -14.97 29.70
C PHE A 25 -63.66 -16.03 30.11
N ARG A 26 -64.10 -17.17 30.65
CA ARG A 26 -63.21 -18.29 30.99
C ARG A 26 -62.60 -18.96 29.76
N ARG A 27 -63.34 -19.09 28.65
CA ARG A 27 -62.81 -19.59 27.37
C ARG A 27 -61.76 -18.63 26.80
N SER A 28 -62.04 -17.32 26.79
CA SER A 28 -61.10 -16.29 26.33
C SER A 28 -59.82 -16.26 27.16
N LEU A 29 -59.92 -16.42 28.49
CA LEU A 29 -58.75 -16.49 29.38
C LEU A 29 -57.86 -17.71 29.09
N VAL A 30 -58.45 -18.89 28.87
CA VAL A 30 -57.70 -20.09 28.48
C VAL A 30 -57.03 -19.93 27.11
N VAL A 31 -57.71 -19.32 26.13
CA VAL A 31 -57.12 -19.02 24.82
C VAL A 31 -55.96 -18.03 24.94
N LEU A 32 -56.10 -16.95 25.73
CA LEU A 32 -55.02 -15.99 25.97
C LEU A 32 -53.80 -16.63 26.64
N LEU A 33 -54.01 -17.50 27.63
CA LEU A 33 -52.92 -18.24 28.28
C LEU A 33 -52.22 -19.22 27.33
N LEU A 34 -52.97 -19.91 26.46
CA LEU A 34 -52.40 -20.78 25.42
C LEU A 34 -51.59 -19.99 24.39
N VAL A 35 -52.11 -18.87 23.89
CA VAL A 35 -51.37 -17.99 22.96
C VAL A 35 -50.12 -17.41 23.63
N GLY A 36 -50.21 -16.96 24.88
CA GLY A 36 -49.06 -16.47 25.65
C GLY A 36 -47.99 -17.55 25.85
N ALA A 37 -48.39 -18.78 26.17
CA ALA A 37 -47.48 -19.92 26.30
C ALA A 37 -46.81 -20.30 24.97
N VAL A 38 -47.56 -20.27 23.86
CA VAL A 38 -47.00 -20.48 22.51
C VAL A 38 -45.98 -19.40 22.15
N VAL A 39 -46.33 -18.12 22.34
CA VAL A 39 -45.45 -16.98 22.05
C VAL A 39 -44.17 -17.06 22.88
N ALA A 40 -44.28 -17.26 24.19
CA ALA A 40 -43.13 -17.43 25.08
C ALA A 40 -42.26 -18.65 24.71
N GLY A 41 -42.89 -19.77 24.34
CA GLY A 41 -42.20 -20.96 23.84
C GLY A 41 -41.45 -20.71 22.53
N THR A 42 -42.06 -19.99 21.57
CA THR A 42 -41.38 -19.62 20.32
C THR A 42 -40.23 -18.64 20.54
N SER A 43 -40.38 -17.61 21.39
CA SER A 43 -39.28 -16.71 21.72
C SER A 43 -38.14 -17.46 22.39
N PHE A 44 -38.42 -18.30 23.40
CA PHE A 44 -37.41 -19.11 24.07
C PHE A 44 -36.68 -20.06 23.12
N LEU A 45 -37.33 -20.59 22.08
CA LEU A 45 -36.69 -21.43 21.06
C LEU A 45 -35.86 -20.62 20.05
N LEU A 46 -36.28 -19.41 19.70
CA LEU A 46 -35.57 -18.50 18.78
C LEU A 46 -34.36 -17.83 19.44
N GLU A 47 -34.48 -17.43 20.70
CA GLU A 47 -33.45 -16.75 21.49
C GLU A 47 -32.43 -17.73 22.10
N ARG A 48 -32.64 -19.04 21.93
CA ARG A 48 -31.71 -20.11 22.34
C ARG A 48 -30.48 -20.13 21.43
N LYS A 49 -29.64 -19.09 21.57
CA LYS A 49 -28.34 -18.97 20.88
C LYS A 49 -27.61 -20.30 20.92
N GLN A 50 -27.50 -20.93 19.76
CA GLN A 50 -26.74 -22.15 19.57
C GLN A 50 -25.29 -21.85 19.96
N SER A 51 -24.78 -22.53 20.99
CA SER A 51 -23.41 -22.32 21.47
C SER A 51 -22.45 -22.45 20.30
N ALA A 52 -21.63 -21.42 20.08
CA ALA A 52 -20.64 -21.45 19.01
C ALA A 52 -19.74 -22.69 19.19
N PRO A 53 -19.40 -23.41 18.11
CA PRO A 53 -18.37 -24.44 18.17
C PRO A 53 -17.11 -23.85 18.82
N GLN A 54 -16.50 -24.58 19.76
CA GLN A 54 -15.24 -24.13 20.34
C GLN A 54 -14.19 -24.00 19.21
N PRO A 55 -13.36 -22.95 19.19
CA PRO A 55 -12.33 -22.80 18.18
C PRO A 55 -11.40 -24.00 18.19
N GLN A 56 -11.40 -24.78 17.10
CA GLN A 56 -10.35 -25.77 16.89
C GLN A 56 -9.07 -25.02 16.55
N VAL A 57 -8.20 -24.88 17.56
CA VAL A 57 -6.82 -24.44 17.36
C VAL A 57 -6.09 -25.59 16.66
N SER A 58 -6.01 -25.53 15.34
CA SER A 58 -5.06 -26.34 14.59
C SER A 58 -3.66 -25.90 14.99
N GLU A 59 -2.92 -26.75 15.70
CA GLU A 59 -1.49 -26.55 15.88
C GLU A 59 -0.84 -26.60 14.48
N LEU A 60 -0.19 -25.50 14.11
CA LEU A 60 0.56 -25.42 12.86
C LEU A 60 1.88 -26.17 13.06
N ASP A 61 1.88 -27.46 12.75
CA ASP A 61 3.09 -28.25 12.58
C ASP A 61 4.02 -27.51 11.60
N THR A 62 5.15 -27.02 12.09
CA THR A 62 6.11 -26.32 11.24
C THR A 62 6.75 -27.34 10.31
N PRO A 63 6.83 -27.06 8.99
CA PRO A 63 7.49 -27.97 8.07
C PRO A 63 8.94 -28.17 8.53
N PRO A 64 9.46 -29.42 8.54
CA PRO A 64 10.73 -29.73 9.18
C PRO A 64 11.85 -28.86 8.60
N SER A 65 12.37 -27.96 9.43
CA SER A 65 13.39 -26.98 9.03
C SER A 65 14.54 -27.68 8.33
N ARG A 66 14.82 -27.27 7.09
CA ARG A 66 15.91 -27.84 6.28
C ARG A 66 17.24 -27.62 6.98
N GLN A 67 17.69 -28.62 7.73
CA GLN A 67 19.02 -28.68 8.30
C GLN A 67 20.03 -28.83 7.16
N LEU A 68 20.51 -27.68 6.66
CA LEU A 68 21.71 -27.64 5.85
C LEU A 68 22.89 -28.15 6.70
N PRO A 69 23.77 -28.99 6.14
CA PRO A 69 25.00 -29.38 6.82
C PRO A 69 25.79 -28.16 7.32
N LEU A 70 25.99 -28.08 8.63
CA LEU A 70 26.76 -26.99 9.28
C LEU A 70 28.27 -27.14 9.09
N ASP A 71 28.73 -28.21 8.42
CA ASP A 71 30.15 -28.53 8.26
C ASP A 71 30.87 -27.60 7.26
N ARG A 72 30.12 -26.93 6.35
CA ARG A 72 30.67 -25.93 5.42
C ARG A 72 29.71 -24.77 5.17
N ILE A 73 29.98 -23.63 5.82
CA ILE A 73 29.52 -22.33 5.29
C ILE A 73 30.15 -22.16 3.91
N PRO A 74 29.38 -21.87 2.84
CA PRO A 74 29.95 -21.59 1.52
C PRO A 74 30.85 -20.35 1.60
N VAL A 75 32.15 -20.53 1.38
CA VAL A 75 33.11 -19.43 1.34
C VAL A 75 32.98 -18.69 0.02
N ALA A 76 31.97 -17.82 -0.08
CA ALA A 76 31.85 -16.84 -1.15
C ALA A 76 33.11 -15.96 -1.15
N ARG A 77 33.85 -15.99 -2.26
CA ARG A 77 35.02 -15.14 -2.46
C ARG A 77 34.60 -13.97 -3.34
N PHE A 78 34.50 -12.80 -2.73
CA PHE A 78 34.38 -11.55 -3.46
C PHE A 78 35.77 -11.06 -3.84
N THR A 79 35.90 -10.57 -5.06
CA THR A 79 37.08 -9.87 -5.57
C THR A 79 36.62 -8.49 -5.97
N ASP A 80 37.29 -7.44 -5.49
CA ASP A 80 37.09 -6.10 -6.03
C ASP A 80 37.65 -6.07 -7.46
N ILE A 81 36.79 -5.76 -8.42
CA ILE A 81 37.12 -5.58 -9.84
C ILE A 81 36.70 -4.20 -10.34
N THR A 82 36.37 -3.26 -9.44
CA THR A 82 35.72 -1.98 -9.79
C THR A 82 36.55 -1.20 -10.81
N LYS A 83 37.87 -1.20 -10.64
CA LYS A 83 38.82 -0.52 -11.54
C LYS A 83 39.05 -1.30 -12.84
N GLU A 84 39.14 -2.62 -12.75
CA GLU A 84 39.31 -3.53 -13.89
C GLU A 84 38.10 -3.46 -14.83
N ALA A 85 36.90 -3.30 -14.26
CA ALA A 85 35.64 -3.04 -14.94
C ALA A 85 35.45 -1.58 -15.39
N GLY A 86 36.45 -0.69 -15.24
CA GLY A 86 36.38 0.70 -15.73
C GLY A 86 35.57 1.68 -14.87
N ILE A 87 34.93 1.22 -13.78
CA ILE A 87 34.09 2.06 -12.93
C ILE A 87 34.95 2.98 -12.05
N ALA A 88 34.67 4.29 -12.10
CA ALA A 88 35.37 5.32 -11.34
C ALA A 88 34.46 6.11 -10.37
N PHE A 89 33.20 5.68 -10.22
CA PHE A 89 32.20 6.36 -9.41
C PHE A 89 32.58 6.45 -7.93
N VAL A 90 32.36 7.61 -7.33
CA VAL A 90 32.45 7.85 -5.88
C VAL A 90 31.22 8.61 -5.44
N HIS A 91 30.44 8.00 -4.55
CA HIS A 91 29.27 8.64 -3.96
C HIS A 91 29.68 9.79 -3.02
N ASN A 92 29.01 10.93 -3.16
CA ASN A 92 29.17 12.12 -2.33
C ASN A 92 27.85 12.40 -1.60
N ASN A 93 27.79 12.07 -0.31
CA ASN A 93 26.64 12.33 0.56
C ASN A 93 26.57 13.79 1.07
N GLY A 94 27.32 14.73 0.48
CA GLY A 94 27.25 16.17 0.77
C GLY A 94 27.63 16.60 2.19
N ALA A 95 28.07 15.67 3.05
CA ALA A 95 27.92 15.79 4.50
C ALA A 95 28.75 16.90 5.16
N TYR A 96 28.11 17.65 6.08
CA TYR A 96 28.77 18.72 6.83
C TYR A 96 28.09 18.99 8.19
N GLY A 97 28.84 19.63 9.10
CA GLY A 97 28.28 20.21 10.33
C GLY A 97 27.44 19.25 11.17
N ASP A 98 26.13 19.47 11.17
CA ASP A 98 25.16 18.92 12.13
C ASP A 98 24.67 17.49 11.80
N LYS A 99 25.12 16.89 10.68
CA LYS A 99 24.83 15.49 10.29
C LYS A 99 23.35 15.24 10.02
N LEU A 100 22.82 15.89 8.98
CA LEU A 100 21.41 15.80 8.60
C LEU A 100 21.03 14.37 8.18
N LEU A 101 19.77 13.96 8.39
CA LEU A 101 19.33 12.59 8.08
C LEU A 101 19.64 12.14 6.63
N PRO A 102 19.44 12.97 5.58
CA PRO A 102 19.83 12.61 4.21
C PRO A 102 21.32 12.33 4.00
N GLU A 103 22.20 12.76 4.90
CA GLU A 103 23.67 12.52 4.82
C GLU A 103 24.05 11.12 5.30
N THR A 104 23.13 10.41 5.96
CA THR A 104 23.32 9.03 6.42
C THR A 104 22.84 7.99 5.40
N MET A 105 22.23 8.44 4.29
CA MET A 105 21.80 7.61 3.17
C MET A 105 22.90 7.51 2.11
N GLY A 106 22.90 6.42 1.35
CA GLY A 106 23.63 6.31 0.09
C GLY A 106 22.70 6.52 -1.10
N GLY A 107 23.27 6.85 -2.25
CA GLY A 107 22.53 6.89 -3.52
C GLY A 107 22.17 5.48 -4.03
N GLY A 108 21.07 5.39 -4.76
CA GLY A 108 20.66 4.20 -5.49
C GLY A 108 21.47 3.95 -6.76
N VAL A 109 21.21 2.82 -7.40
CA VAL A 109 21.80 2.43 -8.68
C VAL A 109 20.74 1.73 -9.52
N ALA A 110 20.65 2.07 -10.80
CA ALA A 110 19.88 1.34 -11.79
C ALA A 110 20.79 0.40 -12.60
N PHE A 111 20.23 -0.73 -13.01
CA PHE A 111 20.87 -1.76 -13.83
C PHE A 111 19.88 -2.08 -14.96
N PHE A 112 20.12 -1.54 -16.15
CA PHE A 112 19.11 -1.31 -17.20
C PHE A 112 19.77 -1.18 -18.58
N ASP A 113 19.04 -1.32 -19.69
CA ASP A 113 19.62 -1.34 -21.05
C ASP A 113 19.25 -0.02 -21.76
N PHE A 114 20.13 0.99 -21.74
CA PHE A 114 19.71 2.34 -22.10
C PHE A 114 19.68 2.61 -23.61
N ASP A 115 20.38 1.82 -24.42
CA ASP A 115 20.40 1.95 -25.89
C ASP A 115 19.93 0.70 -26.66
N ASN A 116 19.40 -0.31 -25.95
CA ASN A 116 18.87 -1.56 -26.48
C ASN A 116 19.92 -2.43 -27.20
N ASP A 117 21.18 -2.43 -26.76
CA ASP A 117 22.23 -3.30 -27.32
C ASP A 117 22.20 -4.75 -26.74
N GLY A 118 21.50 -4.96 -25.62
CA GLY A 118 21.35 -6.24 -24.94
C GLY A 118 22.33 -6.46 -23.77
N ALA A 119 23.24 -5.51 -23.52
CA ALA A 119 24.05 -5.43 -22.31
C ALA A 119 23.42 -4.47 -21.30
N ALA A 120 23.30 -4.89 -20.04
CA ALA A 120 22.78 -4.02 -19.00
C ALA A 120 23.87 -3.07 -18.46
N ASP A 121 23.58 -1.78 -18.53
CA ASP A 121 24.36 -0.63 -18.10
C ASP A 121 24.21 -0.31 -16.62
N LEU A 122 24.90 0.74 -16.16
CA LEU A 122 24.82 1.26 -14.80
C LEU A 122 24.53 2.76 -14.78
N LEU A 123 23.50 3.17 -14.05
CA LEU A 123 23.33 4.57 -13.62
C LEU A 123 23.46 4.66 -12.11
N PHE A 124 24.52 5.29 -11.64
CA PHE A 124 24.72 5.60 -10.22
C PHE A 124 24.08 6.94 -9.87
N ILE A 125 23.15 6.91 -8.92
CA ILE A 125 22.59 8.14 -8.33
C ILE A 125 23.56 8.69 -7.30
N ASN A 126 23.78 10.00 -7.37
CA ASN A 126 24.67 10.71 -6.49
C ASN A 126 23.91 11.82 -5.77
N SER A 127 24.39 12.18 -4.58
CA SER A 127 23.98 13.43 -3.94
C SER A 127 25.01 14.51 -4.27
N THR A 128 24.80 15.72 -3.75
CA THR A 128 25.66 16.88 -4.00
C THR A 128 25.80 17.71 -2.73
N TYR A 129 26.68 18.71 -2.74
CA TYR A 129 26.87 19.57 -1.57
C TYR A 129 25.66 20.48 -1.35
N TRP A 130 25.27 20.66 -0.08
CA TRP A 130 24.21 21.60 0.30
C TRP A 130 24.52 23.03 -0.16
N PRO A 131 23.51 23.87 -0.43
CA PRO A 131 23.70 25.24 -0.91
C PRO A 131 24.66 26.05 -0.02
N GLY A 132 25.75 26.54 -0.61
CA GLY A 132 26.80 27.29 0.10
C GLY A 132 27.89 26.46 0.78
N HIS A 133 27.78 25.12 0.77
CA HIS A 133 28.69 24.22 1.48
C HIS A 133 29.61 23.37 0.57
N VAL A 134 29.77 23.77 -0.70
CA VAL A 134 30.76 23.19 -1.62
C VAL A 134 32.18 23.40 -1.08
N PRO A 135 32.98 22.34 -0.82
CA PRO A 135 34.33 22.48 -0.30
C PRO A 135 35.27 23.21 -1.26
N ALA A 136 36.23 23.97 -0.72
CA ALA A 136 37.20 24.71 -1.54
C ALA A 136 37.99 23.77 -2.48
N GLY A 137 37.99 24.09 -3.78
CA GLY A 137 38.63 23.27 -4.82
C GLY A 137 37.82 22.06 -5.28
N LYS A 138 36.60 21.84 -4.78
CA LYS A 138 35.66 20.87 -5.33
C LYS A 138 34.67 21.54 -6.30
N LYS A 139 34.06 20.70 -7.14
CA LYS A 139 32.85 21.02 -7.90
C LYS A 139 31.69 20.22 -7.29
N ASN A 140 30.45 20.63 -7.59
CA ASN A 140 29.30 19.76 -7.37
C ASN A 140 29.47 18.41 -8.08
N THR A 141 28.91 17.38 -7.49
CA THR A 141 28.82 16.03 -8.06
C THR A 141 27.50 15.85 -8.80
N THR A 142 27.51 14.95 -9.77
CA THR A 142 26.35 14.53 -10.56
C THR A 142 26.09 13.03 -10.37
N ALA A 143 24.93 12.56 -10.83
CA ALA A 143 24.78 11.16 -11.21
C ALA A 143 25.84 10.75 -12.27
N ALA A 144 26.03 9.45 -12.47
CA ALA A 144 26.98 8.94 -13.46
C ALA A 144 26.43 7.73 -14.23
N LEU A 145 26.36 7.84 -15.56
CA LEU A 145 25.91 6.82 -16.50
C LEU A 145 27.12 6.10 -17.11
N TYR A 146 27.09 4.77 -17.12
CA TYR A 146 28.16 3.90 -17.56
C TYR A 146 27.64 2.87 -18.57
N HIS A 147 28.11 2.96 -19.82
CA HIS A 147 27.80 1.98 -20.88
C HIS A 147 28.63 0.70 -20.73
N ASN A 148 28.03 -0.47 -20.93
CA ASN A 148 28.63 -1.79 -20.78
C ASN A 148 29.01 -2.42 -22.13
N ASP A 149 30.27 -2.84 -22.32
CA ASP A 149 30.76 -3.45 -23.56
C ASP A 149 30.30 -4.90 -23.82
N GLY A 150 29.20 -5.33 -23.18
CA GLY A 150 28.70 -6.71 -23.15
C GLY A 150 29.61 -7.72 -22.45
N GLN A 151 30.80 -7.32 -22.00
CA GLN A 151 31.80 -8.17 -21.35
C GLN A 151 32.06 -7.74 -19.89
N GLY A 152 31.41 -6.67 -19.42
CA GLY A 152 31.54 -6.14 -18.06
C GLY A 152 32.63 -5.08 -17.92
N HIS A 153 33.11 -4.48 -19.01
CA HIS A 153 33.88 -3.24 -18.96
C HIS A 153 32.95 -2.06 -19.20
N PHE A 154 32.98 -1.10 -18.29
CA PHE A 154 32.08 0.05 -18.25
C PHE A 154 32.80 1.33 -18.64
N THR A 155 32.18 2.14 -19.50
CA THR A 155 32.68 3.46 -19.93
C THR A 155 31.76 4.56 -19.40
N ASP A 156 32.30 5.54 -18.66
CA ASP A 156 31.52 6.72 -18.24
C ASP A 156 31.10 7.53 -19.48
N VAL A 157 29.79 7.54 -19.75
CA VAL A 157 29.15 8.23 -20.87
C VAL A 157 28.24 9.37 -20.39
N THR A 158 28.39 9.79 -19.12
CA THR A 158 27.55 10.83 -18.50
C THR A 158 27.62 12.16 -19.25
N ALA A 159 28.81 12.55 -19.71
CA ALA A 159 29.06 13.84 -20.35
C ALA A 159 28.27 14.00 -21.66
N GLY A 160 27.33 14.95 -21.69
CA GLY A 160 26.42 15.15 -22.83
C GLY A 160 25.33 14.09 -22.98
N SER A 161 25.10 13.23 -21.98
CA SER A 161 23.93 12.34 -21.94
C SER A 161 22.63 13.06 -21.57
N GLY A 162 22.73 14.20 -20.86
CA GLY A 162 21.61 14.85 -20.19
C GLY A 162 21.48 14.48 -18.70
N LEU A 163 22.11 13.38 -18.26
CA LEU A 163 22.13 12.93 -16.86
C LEU A 163 23.27 13.58 -16.02
N GLU A 164 23.84 14.70 -16.47
CA GLU A 164 24.76 15.56 -15.70
C GLU A 164 24.04 16.34 -14.57
N LEU A 165 23.02 15.73 -13.97
CA LEU A 165 22.18 16.30 -12.92
C LEU A 165 22.95 16.36 -11.59
N SER A 166 23.15 17.57 -11.08
CA SER A 166 23.64 17.85 -9.73
C SER A 166 22.45 18.15 -8.79
N CYS A 167 21.74 17.11 -8.34
CA CYS A 167 20.75 17.20 -7.26
C CYS A 167 21.26 16.49 -5.99
N TYR A 168 20.49 16.55 -4.89
CA TYR A 168 20.72 15.68 -3.73
C TYR A 168 19.95 14.36 -3.95
N GLY A 169 20.41 13.55 -4.89
CA GLY A 169 19.75 12.31 -5.31
C GLY A 169 19.68 11.25 -4.21
N MET A 170 18.62 10.44 -4.29
CA MET A 170 18.28 9.33 -3.40
C MET A 170 18.20 8.02 -4.21
N GLY A 171 17.02 7.51 -4.54
CA GLY A 171 16.83 6.31 -5.36
C GLY A 171 16.37 6.59 -6.80
N VAL A 172 16.32 5.56 -7.63
CA VAL A 172 15.88 5.61 -9.04
C VAL A 172 14.98 4.41 -9.34
N ALA A 173 13.89 4.66 -10.06
CA ALA A 173 13.12 3.64 -10.78
C ALA A 173 13.37 3.77 -12.29
N VAL A 174 13.20 2.66 -12.99
CA VAL A 174 13.40 2.52 -14.43
C VAL A 174 12.09 2.04 -15.07
N GLY A 175 11.76 2.53 -16.25
CA GLY A 175 10.74 1.92 -17.09
C GLY A 175 10.18 2.87 -18.14
N ASP A 176 10.06 2.36 -19.37
CA ASP A 176 9.33 2.94 -20.51
C ASP A 176 7.92 3.41 -20.07
N TYR A 177 7.71 4.72 -19.94
CA TYR A 177 6.45 5.28 -19.43
C TYR A 177 5.49 5.75 -20.54
N ASP A 178 5.98 6.04 -21.76
CA ASP A 178 5.15 6.43 -22.91
C ASP A 178 5.03 5.37 -24.02
N ASN A 179 5.61 4.18 -23.80
CA ASN A 179 5.55 2.98 -24.63
C ASN A 179 6.24 3.17 -26.00
N ASP A 180 7.43 3.76 -26.00
CA ASP A 180 8.25 3.91 -27.21
C ASP A 180 9.30 2.79 -27.41
N GLY A 181 9.58 2.01 -26.35
CA GLY A 181 10.55 0.92 -26.34
C GLY A 181 11.93 1.28 -25.76
N LEU A 182 12.12 2.48 -25.20
CA LEU A 182 13.33 2.91 -24.50
C LEU A 182 13.07 3.02 -22.99
N GLU A 183 14.05 2.63 -22.17
CA GLU A 183 13.89 2.70 -20.71
C GLU A 183 14.09 4.13 -20.18
N ASP A 184 13.00 4.75 -19.72
CA ASP A 184 13.00 6.04 -19.02
C ASP A 184 13.40 5.93 -17.53
N LEU A 185 13.66 7.07 -16.88
CA LEU A 185 14.23 7.14 -15.53
C LEU A 185 13.47 8.10 -14.62
N PHE A 186 13.03 7.62 -13.45
CA PHE A 186 12.48 8.48 -12.38
C PHE A 186 13.39 8.50 -11.15
N LEU A 187 14.02 9.66 -10.90
CA LEU A 187 14.96 9.90 -9.82
C LEU A 187 14.24 10.60 -8.65
N THR A 188 14.45 10.07 -7.45
CA THR A 188 14.03 10.69 -6.19
C THR A 188 15.17 11.50 -5.57
N ALA A 189 14.85 12.59 -4.88
CA ALA A 189 15.85 13.44 -4.23
C ALA A 189 15.30 14.23 -3.03
N VAL A 190 16.17 15.01 -2.38
CA VAL A 190 15.80 16.12 -1.50
C VAL A 190 15.63 17.38 -2.35
N GLY A 191 14.50 18.10 -2.20
CA GLY A 191 14.24 19.36 -2.90
C GLY A 191 13.55 19.22 -4.27
N GLY A 192 13.06 18.03 -4.60
CA GLY A 192 12.27 17.75 -5.79
C GLY A 192 12.71 16.48 -6.51
N ASN A 193 11.77 15.72 -7.08
CA ASN A 193 12.06 14.54 -7.89
C ASN A 193 12.33 14.95 -9.35
N HIS A 194 12.96 14.06 -10.14
CA HIS A 194 13.24 14.29 -11.55
C HIS A 194 12.77 13.12 -12.41
N LEU A 195 12.10 13.41 -13.53
CA LEU A 195 11.77 12.44 -14.58
C LEU A 195 12.63 12.74 -15.81
N PHE A 196 13.31 11.74 -16.35
CA PHE A 196 14.05 11.81 -17.60
C PHE A 196 13.47 10.83 -18.59
N HIS A 197 13.13 11.34 -19.77
CA HIS A 197 12.71 10.55 -20.91
C HIS A 197 13.92 10.21 -21.79
N ASN A 198 14.01 8.97 -22.26
CA ASN A 198 15.09 8.49 -23.10
C ASN A 198 14.80 8.81 -24.58
N GLU A 199 15.62 9.66 -25.20
CA GLU A 199 15.51 10.03 -26.62
C GLU A 199 16.35 9.11 -27.54
N GLY A 200 16.88 8.01 -26.97
CA GLY A 200 17.79 7.07 -27.60
C GLY A 200 19.19 7.65 -27.84
N ASN A 201 20.10 6.84 -28.38
CA ASN A 201 21.48 7.25 -28.67
C ASN A 201 22.24 7.79 -27.43
N GLY A 202 21.90 7.30 -26.23
CA GLY A 202 22.41 7.79 -24.96
C GLY A 202 22.07 9.26 -24.69
N LYS A 203 20.82 9.68 -24.93
CA LYS A 203 20.32 11.04 -24.69
C LYS A 203 19.07 11.00 -23.83
N PHE A 204 19.04 11.83 -22.79
CA PHE A 204 17.94 11.92 -21.84
C PHE A 204 17.47 13.38 -21.73
N ARG A 205 16.15 13.59 -21.88
CA ARG A 205 15.50 14.90 -21.72
C ARG A 205 14.71 14.94 -20.41
N GLU A 206 14.95 15.96 -19.59
CA GLU A 206 14.17 16.16 -18.37
C GLU A 206 12.70 16.52 -18.71
N MET A 207 11.78 15.72 -18.16
CA MET A 207 10.32 15.81 -18.33
C MET A 207 9.56 16.08 -17.01
N THR A 208 10.29 16.30 -15.92
CA THR A 208 9.79 16.61 -14.56
C THR A 208 8.65 17.62 -14.52
N THR A 209 8.84 18.79 -15.17
CA THR A 209 7.85 19.87 -15.16
C THR A 209 6.66 19.60 -16.08
N PRO A 210 6.83 19.17 -17.35
CA PRO A 210 5.71 18.75 -18.20
C PRO A 210 4.83 17.64 -17.59
N ALA A 211 5.42 16.65 -16.91
CA ALA A 211 4.70 15.56 -16.28
C ALA A 211 4.09 15.93 -14.90
N GLY A 212 4.53 17.02 -14.28
CA GLY A 212 4.03 17.48 -12.97
C GLY A 212 4.47 16.64 -11.76
N VAL A 213 5.49 15.79 -11.92
CA VAL A 213 5.90 14.76 -10.93
C VAL A 213 7.00 15.22 -9.95
N GLY A 214 7.50 16.45 -10.09
CA GLY A 214 8.65 16.94 -9.32
C GLY A 214 8.42 17.17 -7.82
N GLY A 215 7.17 17.27 -7.35
CA GLY A 215 6.86 17.58 -5.94
C GLY A 215 7.23 19.01 -5.54
N SER A 216 7.52 19.24 -4.26
CA SER A 216 7.90 20.53 -3.68
C SER A 216 9.39 20.62 -3.37
N THR A 217 9.96 21.83 -3.39
CA THR A 217 11.36 22.09 -3.02
C THR A 217 11.68 21.89 -1.54
N ASN A 218 10.68 21.56 -0.72
CA ASN A 218 10.83 21.19 0.69
C ASN A 218 10.63 19.68 0.93
N ASP A 219 10.31 18.90 -0.10
CA ASP A 219 10.04 17.47 0.04
C ASP A 219 11.34 16.65 0.01
N TRP A 220 11.27 15.45 0.58
CA TRP A 220 12.32 14.43 0.50
C TRP A 220 11.67 13.10 0.13
N SER A 221 11.98 12.61 -1.07
CA SER A 221 11.62 11.26 -1.49
C SER A 221 12.82 10.33 -1.30
N THR A 222 12.65 9.23 -0.58
CA THR A 222 13.77 8.40 -0.09
C THR A 222 14.19 7.28 -1.02
N CYS A 223 13.28 6.77 -1.83
CA CYS A 223 13.52 5.64 -2.72
C CYS A 223 12.51 5.59 -3.87
N ALA A 224 12.94 4.93 -4.95
CA ALA A 224 12.13 4.43 -6.04
C ALA A 224 12.73 3.08 -6.45
N ALA A 225 11.92 2.20 -7.04
CA ALA A 225 12.25 0.86 -7.54
C ALA A 225 11.14 0.38 -8.47
#